data_AF-A0A2D5AKM8-F1
#
_entry.id   AF-A0A2D5AKM8-F1
#
_cell.length_a   1.000
_cell.length_b   1.000
_cell.length_c   1.000
_cell.angle_alpha   90.00
_cell.angle_beta   90.00
_cell.angle_gamma   90.00
#
_symmetry.space_group_name_H-M   'P 1'
#
loop_
_entity.id
_entity.type
_entity.pdbx_description
1 polymer ?
#
loop_
_entity_poly.entity_id
_entity_poly.type
_entity_poly.pdbx_seq_one_letter_code
_entity_poly.pdbx_strand_id
1 'polypeptide(L)'
;MILSKIYHWIPVIAFSACLLESEAAADILENSSSTGHYRVCWNDDPTTEATVAWTQFEGAPGTVHFGTQDQGRRHHLYELKQVTHRATEYDGIIQCF
;
A
#
# COMPACT_ATOMS: atom_id res chain seq x y z
N MET A 1 71.94 7.22 -4.71
CA MET A 1 72.37 5.81 -4.85
C MET A 1 71.19 5.04 -5.45
N ILE A 2 71.23 4.85 -6.77
CA ILE A 2 70.22 4.12 -7.55
C ILE A 2 70.66 2.67 -7.60
N LEU A 3 69.76 1.73 -7.30
CA LEU A 3 69.66 0.34 -7.77
C LEU A 3 68.46 -0.25 -6.97
N SER A 4 67.50 -1.00 -7.47
CA SER A 4 67.33 -1.78 -8.70
C SER A 4 65.86 -2.23 -8.73
N LYS A 5 65.15 -2.11 -9.87
CA LYS A 5 64.61 -3.21 -10.70
C LYS A 5 63.59 -4.16 -10.00
N ILE A 6 62.51 -4.67 -10.58
CA ILE A 6 61.91 -4.74 -11.92
C ILE A 6 60.60 -5.55 -11.70
N TYR A 7 59.51 -5.14 -12.36
CA TYR A 7 58.41 -5.94 -12.92
C TYR A 7 57.78 -7.09 -12.10
N HIS A 8 56.45 -7.10 -11.97
CA HIS A 8 55.59 -7.87 -12.87
C HIS A 8 54.11 -7.66 -12.50
N TRP A 9 53.29 -7.63 -13.53
CA TRP A 9 51.83 -7.56 -13.47
C TRP A 9 51.24 -8.59 -12.50
N ILE A 10 50.33 -8.15 -11.64
CA ILE A 10 49.36 -9.05 -11.01
C ILE A 10 47.98 -8.50 -11.34
N PRO A 11 47.12 -9.32 -11.98
CA PRO A 11 45.93 -8.86 -12.65
C PRO A 11 44.86 -8.43 -11.65
N VAL A 12 44.10 -7.43 -12.10
CA VAL A 12 42.79 -7.02 -11.64
C VAL A 12 41.94 -8.26 -11.35
N ILE A 13 41.73 -8.57 -10.07
CA ILE A 13 40.55 -9.32 -9.64
C ILE A 13 39.66 -8.27 -9.00
N ALA A 14 38.82 -7.67 -9.84
CA ALA A 14 37.64 -6.97 -9.39
C ALA A 14 36.77 -8.01 -8.68
N PHE A 15 36.94 -8.10 -7.35
CA PHE A 15 35.98 -8.76 -6.48
C PHE A 15 34.75 -7.85 -6.48
N SER A 16 34.00 -7.88 -7.59
CA SER A 16 32.66 -7.38 -7.63
C SER A 16 31.87 -8.37 -6.78
N ALA A 17 31.90 -8.14 -5.46
CA ALA A 17 30.82 -8.54 -4.60
C ALA A 17 29.60 -7.83 -5.19
N CYS A 18 28.90 -8.52 -6.09
CA CYS A 18 27.50 -8.25 -6.32
C CYS A 18 26.86 -8.56 -4.98
N LEU A 19 26.89 -7.56 -4.08
CA LEU A 19 25.92 -7.41 -3.03
C LEU A 19 24.61 -7.38 -3.80
N LEU A 20 24.01 -8.55 -3.94
CA LEU A 20 22.59 -8.67 -4.12
C LEU A 20 22.05 -8.02 -2.86
N GLU A 21 21.83 -6.71 -2.91
CA GLU A 21 20.95 -6.04 -1.97
C GLU A 21 19.64 -6.79 -2.12
N SER A 22 19.43 -7.70 -1.17
CA SER A 22 18.15 -8.32 -0.94
C SER A 22 17.21 -7.18 -0.55
N GLU A 23 16.61 -6.54 -1.54
CA GLU A 23 15.48 -5.63 -1.38
C GLU A 23 14.20 -6.39 -0.94
N ALA A 24 14.34 -7.61 -0.41
CA ALA A 24 13.28 -8.39 0.19
C ALA A 24 13.05 -8.07 1.70
N ALA A 25 13.63 -6.98 2.22
CA ALA A 25 13.55 -6.63 3.64
C ALA A 25 13.04 -5.20 3.93
N ALA A 26 12.26 -4.60 3.01
CA ALA A 26 11.62 -3.30 3.25
C ALA A 26 10.08 -3.30 3.05
N ASP A 27 9.43 -4.46 3.02
CA ASP A 27 7.96 -4.57 2.92
C ASP A 27 7.30 -5.02 4.23
N ILE A 28 7.86 -4.59 5.37
CA ILE A 28 7.20 -4.73 6.70
C ILE A 28 7.28 -3.40 7.46
N LEU A 29 7.26 -2.27 6.75
CA LEU A 29 6.90 -1.00 7.37
C LEU A 29 5.38 -0.86 7.31
N GLU A 30 4.73 -1.51 8.27
CA GLU A 30 3.43 -1.13 8.82
C GLU A 30 2.33 -0.80 7.79
N ASN A 31 1.70 -1.83 7.23
CA ASN A 31 0.34 -1.72 6.71
C ASN A 31 -0.67 -1.65 7.88
N SER A 32 -0.43 -0.77 8.86
CA SER A 32 -1.41 -0.46 9.90
C SER A 32 -2.50 0.40 9.27
N SER A 33 -3.61 -0.23 8.92
CA SER A 33 -4.80 0.47 8.46
C SER A 33 -5.70 0.76 9.66
N SER A 34 -6.19 1.99 9.78
CA SER A 34 -7.21 2.37 10.76
C SER A 34 -8.60 1.82 10.41
N THR A 35 -8.70 1.04 9.32
CA THR A 35 -9.94 0.45 8.81
C THR A 35 -9.75 -1.02 8.42
N GLY A 36 -10.80 -1.82 8.48
CA GLY A 36 -10.75 -3.25 8.16
C GLY A 36 -12.14 -3.87 7.92
N HIS A 37 -12.18 -5.19 7.75
CA HIS A 37 -13.40 -5.98 7.58
C HIS A 37 -14.36 -5.46 6.49
N TYR A 38 -13.80 -5.06 5.34
CA TYR A 38 -14.57 -4.53 4.22
C TYR A 38 -15.55 -5.55 3.64
N ARG A 39 -16.74 -5.08 3.25
CA ARG A 39 -17.79 -5.85 2.59
C ARG A 39 -18.42 -5.02 1.50
N VAL A 40 -18.85 -5.68 0.43
CA VAL A 40 -19.65 -5.05 -0.63
C VAL A 40 -20.90 -5.89 -0.82
N CYS A 41 -22.06 -5.24 -0.80
CA CYS A 41 -23.36 -5.85 -1.01
C CYS A 41 -24.05 -5.13 -2.17
N TRP A 42 -24.52 -5.86 -3.17
CA TRP A 42 -25.37 -5.28 -4.20
C TRP A 42 -26.75 -4.98 -3.64
N ASN A 43 -27.31 -3.83 -3.99
CA ASN A 43 -28.66 -3.43 -3.59
C ASN A 43 -29.71 -4.01 -4.56
N ASP A 44 -30.96 -3.54 -4.47
CA ASP A 44 -32.08 -4.02 -5.28
C ASP A 44 -31.80 -3.98 -6.79
N ASP A 45 -31.18 -2.90 -7.28
CA ASP A 45 -30.61 -2.84 -8.63
C ASP A 45 -29.07 -3.02 -8.57
N PRO A 46 -28.55 -4.23 -8.85
CA PRO A 46 -27.12 -4.51 -8.78
C PRO A 46 -26.33 -3.87 -9.92
N THR A 47 -26.99 -3.29 -10.93
CA THR A 47 -26.32 -2.61 -12.05
C THR A 47 -26.01 -1.15 -11.75
N THR A 48 -26.70 -0.55 -10.77
CA THR A 48 -26.56 0.87 -10.42
C THR A 48 -26.13 1.10 -8.98
N GLU A 49 -26.42 0.18 -8.06
CA GLU A 49 -26.27 0.43 -6.63
C GLU A 49 -25.60 -0.72 -5.86
N ALA A 50 -24.66 -0.34 -4.97
CA ALA A 50 -24.04 -1.21 -4.00
C ALA A 50 -23.80 -0.47 -2.69
N THR A 51 -23.88 -1.20 -1.59
CA THR A 51 -23.47 -0.74 -0.27
C THR A 51 -22.05 -1.22 0.03
N VAL A 52 -21.17 -0.31 0.43
CA VAL A 52 -19.82 -0.62 0.90
C VAL A 52 -19.79 -0.45 2.41
N ALA A 53 -19.45 -1.51 3.14
CA ALA A 53 -19.36 -1.49 4.59
C ALA A 53 -17.94 -1.79 5.06
N TRP A 54 -17.52 -1.17 6.17
CA TRP A 54 -16.22 -1.44 6.80
C TRP A 54 -16.26 -1.16 8.29
N THR A 55 -15.27 -1.70 9.00
CA THR A 55 -14.97 -1.34 10.37
C THR A 55 -13.95 -0.21 10.39
N GLN A 56 -14.23 0.85 11.13
CA GLN A 56 -13.33 1.94 11.45
C GLN A 56 -12.82 1.74 12.88
N PHE A 57 -11.53 1.44 13.02
CA PHE A 57 -10.87 1.20 14.31
C PHE A 57 -10.42 2.51 14.96
N GLU A 58 -9.97 3.48 14.16
CA GLU A 58 -9.48 4.77 14.65
C GLU A 58 -9.86 5.90 13.70
N GLY A 59 -10.11 7.11 14.23
CA GLY A 59 -10.44 8.29 13.43
C GLY A 59 -11.91 8.36 13.01
N ALA A 60 -12.23 9.39 12.21
CA ALA A 60 -13.60 9.64 11.76
C ALA A 60 -13.99 8.74 10.57
N PRO A 61 -15.29 8.45 10.36
CA PRO A 61 -15.78 7.75 9.18
C PRO A 61 -15.27 8.35 7.87
N GLY A 62 -14.81 7.48 6.97
CA GLY A 62 -14.18 7.86 5.71
C GLY A 62 -15.12 8.18 4.56
N THR A 63 -14.50 8.31 3.38
CA THR A 63 -15.16 8.48 2.08
C THR A 63 -14.74 7.33 1.17
N VAL A 64 -15.69 6.71 0.49
CA VAL A 64 -15.43 5.71 -0.54
C VAL A 64 -15.15 6.42 -1.86
N HIS A 65 -14.03 6.10 -2.50
CA HIS A 65 -13.65 6.59 -3.83
C HIS A 65 -13.78 5.45 -4.83
N PHE A 66 -14.47 5.68 -5.95
CA PHE A 66 -14.80 4.62 -6.90
C PHE A 66 -14.94 5.11 -8.34
N GLY A 67 -14.94 4.16 -9.28
CA GLY A 67 -15.05 4.42 -10.72
C GLY A 67 -14.94 3.12 -11.50
N THR A 68 -15.11 3.20 -12.81
CA THR A 68 -15.05 2.04 -13.71
C THR A 68 -13.62 1.63 -14.08
N GLN A 69 -12.64 2.50 -13.83
CA GLN A 69 -11.22 2.23 -14.04
C GLN A 69 -10.48 2.25 -12.71
N ASP A 70 -9.69 1.20 -12.46
CA ASP A 70 -8.82 1.11 -11.29
C ASP A 70 -7.69 2.14 -11.36
N GLN A 71 -7.58 2.98 -10.34
CA GLN A 71 -6.51 3.96 -10.16
C GLN A 71 -5.46 3.52 -9.14
N GLY A 72 -5.61 2.32 -8.57
CA GLY A 72 -4.81 1.77 -7.49
C GLY A 72 -4.99 2.56 -6.19
N ARG A 73 -3.89 2.74 -5.43
CA ARG A 73 -3.88 3.49 -4.15
C ARG A 73 -4.02 5.01 -4.31
N ARG A 74 -4.18 5.52 -5.54
CA ARG A 74 -4.30 6.96 -5.85
C ARG A 74 -5.76 7.39 -5.77
N HIS A 75 -6.31 7.37 -4.55
CA HIS A 75 -7.75 7.62 -4.30
C HIS A 75 -8.26 8.97 -4.88
N HIS A 76 -7.40 9.99 -4.93
CA HIS A 76 -7.73 11.31 -5.47
C HIS A 76 -7.94 11.34 -7.00
N LEU A 77 -7.61 10.27 -7.72
CA LEU A 77 -7.82 10.16 -9.18
C LEU A 77 -9.18 9.56 -9.54
N TYR A 78 -9.94 9.01 -8.57
CA TYR A 78 -11.31 8.57 -8.82
C TYR A 78 -12.24 9.77 -8.92
N GLU A 79 -13.04 9.81 -9.98
CA GLU A 79 -14.02 10.88 -10.23
C GLU A 79 -15.19 10.85 -9.25
N LEU A 80 -15.67 9.64 -8.92
CA LEU A 80 -16.80 9.45 -8.02
C LEU A 80 -16.31 9.20 -6.59
N LYS A 81 -17.04 9.80 -5.65
CA LYS A 81 -16.80 9.63 -4.22
C LYS A 81 -18.11 9.72 -3.44
N GLN A 82 -18.20 8.95 -2.37
CA GLN A 82 -19.37 8.89 -1.50
C GLN A 82 -18.93 8.95 -0.05
N VAL A 83 -19.40 9.96 0.68
CA VAL A 83 -19.22 10.02 2.14
C VAL A 83 -20.05 8.92 2.80
N THR A 84 -19.57 8.39 3.92
CA THR A 84 -20.29 7.38 4.73
C THR A 84 -21.73 7.83 4.94
N HIS A 85 -22.71 6.99 4.59
CA HIS A 85 -24.12 7.31 4.78
C HIS A 85 -24.54 7.12 6.23
N ARG A 86 -24.05 6.06 6.87
CA ARG A 86 -24.35 5.73 8.25
C ARG A 86 -23.13 5.18 8.95
N ALA A 87 -22.84 5.73 10.13
CA ALA A 87 -21.87 5.19 11.06
C ALA A 87 -22.59 4.80 12.36
N THR A 88 -22.28 3.62 12.91
CA THR A 88 -22.81 3.17 14.20
C THR A 88 -21.66 2.69 15.07
N GLU A 89 -21.55 3.23 16.27
CA GLU A 89 -20.51 2.86 17.23
C GLU A 89 -21.01 1.78 18.19
N TYR A 90 -20.18 0.77 18.43
CA TYR A 90 -20.40 -0.27 19.41
C TYR A 90 -19.05 -0.67 20.03
N ASP A 91 -18.94 -0.58 21.36
CA ASP A 91 -17.73 -0.93 22.12
C ASP A 91 -16.45 -0.25 21.61
N GLY A 92 -16.55 1.04 21.28
CA GLY A 92 -15.42 1.83 20.75
C GLY A 92 -15.03 1.50 19.31
N ILE A 93 -15.77 0.61 18.63
CA ILE A 93 -15.57 0.25 17.24
C ILE A 93 -16.71 0.84 16.40
N ILE A 94 -16.37 1.54 15.32
CA ILE A 94 -17.35 2.14 14.42
C ILE A 94 -17.58 1.23 13.22
N GLN A 95 -18.85 0.95 12.92
CA GLN A 95 -19.28 0.27 11.70
C GLN A 95 -19.84 1.31 10.72
N CYS A 96 -19.27 1.36 9.52
CA CYS A 96 -19.63 2.30 8.47
C CYS A 96 -20.38 1.60 7.33
N PHE A 97 -21.36 2.28 6.75
CA PHE A 97 -22.22 1.84 5.65
C PHE A 97 -22.56 3.03 4.72
#